data_AF-A0A437PLL1-F1
#
_entry.id   AF-A0A437PLL1-F1
#
_cell.length_a   1.000
_cell.length_b   1.000
_cell.length_c   1.000
_cell.angle_alpha   90.00
_cell.angle_beta   90.00
_cell.angle_gamma   90.00
#
_symmetry.space_group_name_H-M   'P 1'
#
loop_
_entity.id
_entity.type
_entity.pdbx_description
1 polymer ?
#
loop_
_entity_poly.entity_id
_entity_poly.type
_entity_poly.pdbx_seq_one_letter_code
_entity_poly.pdbx_strand_id
1 'polypeptide(L)'
;MARVVLVHGVAQQFEGPELLSLRLGAALRDGVRLATGTALQAEAVACACYGYFFVEPGTLSGDLPAWNERDVEHGLEAELLDAWCRRAVEIDDAVPPAVEEGTRGPAGYAASRLLLSRWVRERLNALTEARFFQPVSERMLIGELKQAGRRRRPLPMPHRPTPRRR
;
A
#
# COMPACT_ATOMS: atom_id res chain seq x y z
N MET A 1 -10.37 29.15 -1.94
CA MET A 1 -10.04 27.90 -2.68
C MET A 1 -8.54 27.66 -2.56
N ALA A 2 -8.14 26.40 -2.42
CA ALA A 2 -6.72 26.04 -2.42
C ALA A 2 -6.07 26.42 -3.75
N ARG A 3 -4.86 26.99 -3.67
CA ARG A 3 -4.02 27.34 -4.82
C ARG A 3 -2.95 26.26 -5.06
N VAL A 4 -2.57 25.54 -4.00
CA VAL A 4 -1.62 24.45 -4.03
C VAL A 4 -2.26 23.24 -3.34
N VAL A 5 -2.13 22.07 -3.99
CA VAL A 5 -2.53 20.78 -3.40
C VAL A 5 -1.26 19.97 -3.17
N LEU A 6 -1.00 19.61 -1.92
CA LEU A 6 0.06 18.71 -1.51
C LEU A 6 -0.46 17.28 -1.58
N VAL A 7 0.32 16.39 -2.15
CA VAL A 7 0.06 14.94 -2.11
C VAL A 7 1.14 14.33 -1.22
N HIS A 8 0.72 13.62 -0.18
CA HIS A 8 1.68 13.00 0.74
C HIS A 8 2.45 11.86 0.06
N GLY A 9 3.62 11.54 0.61
CA GLY A 9 4.46 10.43 0.16
C GLY A 9 4.01 9.07 0.69
N VAL A 10 4.84 8.06 0.41
CA VAL A 10 4.73 6.71 0.98
C VAL A 10 4.82 6.77 2.51
N ALA A 11 4.16 5.82 3.19
CA ALA A 11 4.09 5.69 4.66
C ALA A 11 3.28 6.77 5.39
N GLN A 12 2.58 7.66 4.67
CA GLN A 12 1.67 8.65 5.25
C GLN A 12 0.19 8.32 5.00
N GLN A 13 -0.11 7.12 4.49
CA GLN A 13 -1.46 6.70 4.12
C GLN A 13 -2.44 6.60 5.31
N PHE A 14 -1.93 6.52 6.54
CA PHE A 14 -2.72 6.46 7.77
C PHE A 14 -2.91 7.84 8.42
N GLU A 15 -2.28 8.90 7.90
CA GLU A 15 -2.42 10.24 8.46
C GLU A 15 -3.66 10.96 7.89
N GLY A 16 -4.38 11.66 8.77
CA GLY A 16 -5.54 12.48 8.39
C GLY A 16 -5.16 13.83 7.77
N PRO A 17 -6.10 14.50 7.07
CA PRO A 17 -5.86 15.76 6.37
C PRO A 17 -5.39 16.88 7.30
N GLU A 18 -5.90 16.92 8.53
CA GLU A 18 -5.51 17.94 9.52
C GLU A 18 -4.06 17.78 9.96
N LEU A 19 -3.64 16.54 10.28
CA LEU A 19 -2.26 16.25 10.68
C LEU A 19 -1.28 16.51 9.54
N LEU A 20 -1.63 16.10 8.31
CA LEU A 20 -0.83 16.35 7.12
C LEU A 20 -0.74 17.85 6.80
N SER A 21 -1.82 18.61 6.99
CA SER A 21 -1.83 20.06 6.78
C SER A 21 -1.00 20.78 7.83
N LEU A 22 -1.03 20.32 9.08
CA LEU A 22 -0.21 20.84 10.17
C LEU A 22 1.29 20.68 9.87
N ARG A 23 1.72 19.53 9.35
CA ARG A 23 3.13 19.27 9.05
C ARG A 23 3.55 19.78 7.67
N LEU A 24 2.95 19.25 6.62
CA LEU A 24 3.37 19.52 5.23
C LEU A 24 2.91 20.90 4.77
N GLY A 25 1.66 21.26 5.11
CA GLY A 25 1.11 22.56 4.77
C GLY A 25 1.87 23.70 5.44
N ALA A 26 2.18 23.58 6.74
CA ALA A 26 2.99 24.58 7.44
C ALA A 26 4.42 24.68 6.86
N ALA A 27 5.08 23.54 6.64
CA ALA A 27 6.43 23.52 6.05
C ALA A 27 6.49 24.20 4.68
N LEU A 28 5.48 23.96 3.82
CA LEU A 28 5.38 24.65 2.52
C LEU A 28 5.23 26.17 2.70
N ARG A 29 4.34 26.61 3.60
CA ARG A 29 4.10 28.05 3.83
C ARG A 29 5.36 28.74 4.34
N ASP A 30 6.09 28.10 5.25
CA ASP A 30 7.38 28.61 5.73
C ASP A 30 8.40 28.69 4.60
N GLY A 31 8.53 27.64 3.79
CA GLY A 31 9.44 27.64 2.63
C GLY A 31 9.15 28.76 1.64
N VAL A 32 7.87 28.96 1.28
CA VAL A 32 7.47 30.04 0.35
C VAL A 32 7.75 31.42 0.95
N ARG A 33 7.44 31.62 2.23
CA ARG A 33 7.71 32.88 2.94
C ARG A 33 9.22 33.18 2.97
N LEU A 34 10.04 32.19 3.31
CA LEU A 34 11.49 32.36 3.39
C LEU A 34 12.13 32.59 2.01
N ALA A 35 11.64 31.93 0.96
CA ALA A 35 12.21 32.04 -0.39
C ALA A 35 11.76 33.30 -1.14
N THR A 36 10.54 33.80 -0.88
CA THR A 36 9.92 34.84 -1.73
C THR A 36 9.39 36.05 -0.95
N GLY A 37 9.38 36.01 0.38
CA GLY A 37 8.71 37.01 1.22
C GLY A 37 7.18 36.91 1.23
N THR A 38 6.58 36.04 0.41
CA THR A 38 5.12 35.89 0.33
C THR A 38 4.57 35.04 1.46
N ALA A 39 3.67 35.59 2.28
CA ALA A 39 2.95 34.85 3.31
C ALA A 39 1.66 34.23 2.73
N LEU A 40 1.70 32.92 2.47
CA LEU A 40 0.51 32.17 2.05
C LEU A 40 -0.47 31.99 3.23
N GLN A 41 -1.75 32.22 2.99
CA GLN A 41 -2.82 31.89 3.94
C GLN A 41 -3.01 30.38 4.05
N ALA A 42 -3.59 29.91 5.15
CA ALA A 42 -3.74 28.48 5.38
C ALA A 42 -4.61 27.80 4.32
N GLU A 43 -5.68 28.46 3.90
CA GLU A 43 -6.67 27.99 2.93
C GLU A 43 -6.12 27.98 1.49
N ALA A 44 -4.96 28.59 1.26
CA ALA A 44 -4.27 28.54 -0.02
C ALA A 44 -3.56 27.19 -0.25
N VAL A 45 -3.41 26.37 0.80
CA VAL A 45 -2.77 25.05 0.75
C VAL A 45 -3.77 23.99 1.22
N ALA A 46 -3.96 22.93 0.44
CA ALA A 46 -4.70 21.75 0.85
C ALA A 46 -3.83 20.51 0.75
N CYS A 47 -3.97 19.55 1.67
CA CYS A 47 -3.34 18.24 1.59
C CYS A 47 -4.36 17.21 1.09
N ALA A 48 -4.07 16.57 -0.05
CA ALA A 48 -4.80 15.42 -0.54
C ALA A 48 -4.37 14.15 0.21
N CYS A 49 -5.32 13.49 0.86
CA CYS A 49 -5.10 12.21 1.56
C CYS A 49 -5.19 11.06 0.56
N TYR A 50 -4.16 10.91 -0.27
CA TYR A 50 -4.06 9.81 -1.24
C TYR A 50 -4.20 8.43 -0.57
N GLY A 51 -3.79 8.33 0.70
CA GLY A 51 -3.96 7.18 1.58
C GLY A 51 -5.40 6.66 1.66
N TYR A 52 -6.40 7.53 1.54
CA TYR A 52 -7.80 7.17 1.64
C TYR A 52 -8.28 6.26 0.51
N PHE A 53 -7.53 6.16 -0.60
CA PHE A 53 -7.78 5.17 -1.64
C PHE A 53 -7.32 3.75 -1.26
N PHE A 54 -6.49 3.62 -0.22
CA PHE A 54 -5.82 2.37 0.15
C PHE A 54 -6.32 1.77 1.47
N VAL A 55 -6.86 2.61 2.35
CA VAL A 55 -7.42 2.21 3.64
C VAL A 55 -8.95 2.17 3.58
N GLU A 56 -9.56 1.27 4.32
CA GLU A 56 -11.02 1.23 4.42
C GLU A 56 -11.52 2.44 5.24
N PRO A 57 -12.64 3.07 4.87
CA PRO A 57 -13.21 4.13 5.69
C PRO A 57 -13.41 3.68 7.14
N GLY A 58 -12.91 4.46 8.09
CA GLY A 58 -12.95 4.12 9.51
C GLY A 58 -11.77 3.28 10.02
N THR A 59 -10.82 2.88 9.17
CA THR A 59 -9.66 2.07 9.55
C THR A 59 -8.32 2.82 9.43
N LEU A 60 -8.31 4.14 9.72
CA LEU A 60 -7.11 4.98 9.74
C LEU A 60 -6.21 4.69 10.96
N SER A 61 -6.03 3.42 11.32
CA SER A 61 -5.02 3.01 12.30
C SER A 61 -3.79 2.51 11.57
N GLY A 62 -2.61 2.86 12.09
CA GLY A 62 -1.35 2.22 11.70
C GLY A 62 -1.28 0.76 12.18
N ASP A 63 -2.20 0.33 13.04
CA ASP A 63 -2.33 -1.06 13.44
C ASP A 63 -2.85 -1.89 12.27
N LEU A 64 -1.95 -2.63 11.66
CA LEU A 64 -2.29 -3.61 10.65
C LEU A 64 -3.12 -4.73 11.30
N PRO A 65 -4.15 -5.25 10.62
CA PRO A 65 -4.84 -6.45 11.07
C PRO A 65 -3.85 -7.59 11.35
N ALA A 66 -4.25 -8.57 12.15
CA ALA A 66 -3.44 -9.74 12.49
C ALA A 66 -3.30 -10.72 11.31
N TRP A 67 -2.94 -10.21 10.14
CA TRP A 67 -2.73 -10.96 8.91
C TRP A 67 -1.60 -11.97 9.06
N ASN A 68 -1.76 -13.08 8.36
CA ASN A 68 -0.84 -14.19 8.25
C ASN A 68 -0.84 -14.74 6.81
N GLU A 69 -0.10 -15.82 6.55
CA GLU A 69 0.07 -16.39 5.22
C GLU A 69 -1.24 -16.84 4.55
N ARG A 70 -2.31 -17.07 5.32
CA ARG A 70 -3.63 -17.46 4.80
C ARG A 70 -4.40 -16.25 4.28
N ASP A 71 -4.02 -15.05 4.67
CA ASP A 71 -4.66 -13.82 4.22
C ASP A 71 -4.21 -13.43 2.81
N VAL A 72 -3.12 -13.98 2.29
CA VAL A 72 -2.73 -13.77 0.88
C VAL A 72 -3.66 -14.54 -0.06
N GLU A 73 -4.22 -13.83 -1.02
CA GLU A 73 -5.14 -14.39 -2.02
C GLU A 73 -4.40 -14.93 -3.25
N HIS A 74 -5.02 -15.91 -3.92
CA HIS A 74 -4.56 -16.36 -5.24
C HIS A 74 -4.64 -15.21 -6.26
N GLY A 75 -3.84 -15.31 -7.33
CA GLY A 75 -3.77 -14.28 -8.38
C GLY A 75 -2.81 -13.17 -7.99
N LEU A 76 -3.24 -11.91 -8.11
CA LEU A 76 -2.37 -10.74 -8.08
C LEU A 76 -1.48 -10.63 -6.83
N GLU A 77 -2.00 -10.95 -5.65
CA GLU A 77 -1.20 -10.86 -4.41
C GLU A 77 -0.08 -11.90 -4.39
N ALA A 78 -0.40 -13.15 -4.73
CA ALA A 78 0.60 -14.21 -4.85
C ALA A 78 1.59 -13.93 -5.99
N GLU A 79 1.13 -13.48 -7.16
CA GLU A 79 1.98 -13.12 -8.30
C GLU A 79 2.96 -11.98 -7.96
N LEU A 80 2.49 -10.98 -7.20
CA LEU A 80 3.32 -9.86 -6.77
C LEU A 80 4.35 -10.30 -5.72
N LEU A 81 3.96 -11.16 -4.77
CA LEU A 81 4.87 -11.75 -3.80
C LEU A 81 5.98 -12.55 -4.49
N ASP A 82 5.63 -13.34 -5.51
CA ASP A 82 6.61 -14.10 -6.29
C ASP A 82 7.58 -13.17 -7.05
N ALA A 83 7.05 -12.11 -7.67
CA ALA A 83 7.87 -11.11 -8.36
C ALA A 83 8.86 -10.42 -7.41
N TRP A 84 8.43 -10.09 -6.18
CA TRP A 84 9.31 -9.53 -5.16
C TRP A 84 10.41 -10.50 -4.74
N CYS A 85 10.07 -11.77 -4.48
CA CYS A 85 11.06 -12.79 -4.13
C CYS A 85 12.08 -12.99 -5.25
N ARG A 86 11.63 -13.12 -6.51
CA ARG A 86 12.54 -13.24 -7.66
C ARG A 86 13.50 -12.06 -7.75
N ARG A 87 12.99 -10.85 -7.56
CA ARG A 87 13.84 -9.65 -7.60
C ARG A 87 14.78 -9.57 -6.39
N ALA A 88 14.35 -10.04 -5.22
CA ALA A 88 15.20 -10.10 -4.04
C ALA A 88 16.37 -11.07 -4.22
N VAL A 89 16.14 -12.24 -4.81
CA VAL A 89 17.19 -13.22 -5.17
C VAL A 89 18.24 -12.62 -6.10
N GLU A 90 17.84 -11.75 -7.03
CA GLU A 90 18.79 -11.07 -7.94
C GLU A 90 19.68 -10.01 -7.26
N ILE A 91 19.31 -9.55 -6.06
CA ILE A 91 19.97 -8.43 -5.37
C ILE A 91 20.66 -8.87 -4.08
N ASP A 92 20.16 -9.93 -3.43
CA ASP A 92 20.64 -10.39 -2.13
C ASP A 92 20.83 -11.91 -2.13
N ASP A 93 22.09 -12.33 -2.13
CA ASP A 93 22.51 -13.74 -2.10
C ASP A 93 22.02 -14.49 -0.85
N ALA A 94 21.58 -13.76 0.19
CA ALA A 94 20.99 -14.34 1.39
C ALA A 94 19.58 -14.91 1.14
N VAL A 95 18.92 -14.54 0.04
CA VAL A 95 17.58 -15.00 -0.29
C VAL A 95 17.68 -16.30 -1.11
N PRO A 96 17.17 -17.44 -0.60
CA PRO A 96 17.25 -18.70 -1.31
C PRO A 96 16.41 -18.68 -2.60
N PRO A 97 16.86 -19.31 -3.70
CA PRO A 97 16.10 -19.41 -4.93
C PRO A 97 14.81 -20.23 -4.70
N ALA A 98 13.71 -19.80 -5.31
CA ALA A 98 12.42 -20.47 -5.16
C ALA A 98 12.45 -21.89 -5.75
N VAL A 99 11.92 -22.87 -5.00
CA VAL A 99 11.63 -24.21 -5.50
C VAL A 99 10.27 -24.20 -6.20
N GLU A 100 10.23 -24.57 -7.48
CA GLU A 100 8.98 -24.72 -8.23
C GLU A 100 8.21 -25.96 -7.78
N GLU A 101 6.91 -25.82 -7.49
CA GLU A 101 6.00 -26.97 -7.41
C GLU A 101 4.60 -26.67 -7.99
N GLY A 102 4.35 -27.24 -9.17
CA GLY A 102 3.20 -28.12 -9.43
C GLY A 102 1.81 -27.52 -9.72
N THR A 103 1.47 -27.45 -11.01
CA THR A 103 0.11 -27.22 -11.58
C THR A 103 -0.96 -28.13 -10.97
N ARG A 104 -2.16 -27.59 -10.64
CA ARG A 104 -3.32 -28.38 -10.15
C ARG A 104 -4.67 -27.97 -10.72
N GLY A 105 -5.52 -29.00 -10.90
CA GLY A 105 -6.93 -28.94 -11.30
C GLY A 105 -7.96 -29.00 -10.14
N PRO A 106 -9.26 -29.19 -10.45
CA PRO A 106 -10.39 -28.64 -9.68
C PRO A 106 -10.84 -29.37 -8.40
N ALA A 107 -10.40 -30.60 -8.11
CA ALA A 107 -10.61 -31.23 -6.80
C ALA A 107 -9.69 -30.64 -5.69
N GLY A 108 -8.82 -29.72 -6.09
CA GLY A 108 -7.68 -29.26 -5.31
C GLY A 108 -7.92 -28.05 -4.41
N TYR A 109 -9.10 -27.45 -4.25
CA TYR A 109 -9.22 -26.13 -3.61
C TYR A 109 -8.70 -26.07 -2.15
N ALA A 110 -9.07 -27.01 -1.28
CA ALA A 110 -8.57 -27.05 0.09
C ALA A 110 -7.07 -27.40 0.14
N ALA A 111 -6.65 -28.36 -0.69
CA ALA A 111 -5.25 -28.73 -0.86
C ALA A 111 -4.41 -27.61 -1.49
N SER A 112 -4.99 -26.77 -2.35
CA SER A 112 -4.36 -25.66 -3.05
C SER A 112 -4.24 -24.46 -2.13
N ARG A 113 -5.19 -24.26 -1.22
CA ARG A 113 -5.07 -23.26 -0.14
C ARG A 113 -3.97 -23.64 0.85
N LEU A 114 -3.88 -24.90 1.25
CA LEU A 114 -2.78 -25.36 2.11
C LEU A 114 -1.42 -25.22 1.42
N LEU A 115 -1.32 -25.60 0.15
CA LEU A 115 -0.10 -25.39 -0.63
C LEU A 115 0.24 -23.91 -0.77
N LEU A 116 -0.73 -23.06 -1.12
CA LEU A 116 -0.53 -21.62 -1.22
C LEU A 116 -0.02 -21.06 0.10
N SER A 117 -0.67 -21.38 1.22
CA SER A 117 -0.24 -20.88 2.53
C SER A 117 1.18 -21.28 2.88
N ARG A 118 1.58 -22.53 2.60
CA ARG A 118 2.97 -22.96 2.79
C ARG A 118 3.94 -22.17 1.91
N TRP A 119 3.62 -22.07 0.62
CA TRP A 119 4.40 -21.34 -0.38
C TRP A 119 4.53 -19.85 -0.07
N VAL A 120 3.46 -19.23 0.46
CA VAL A 120 3.43 -17.82 0.91
C VAL A 120 4.31 -17.66 2.14
N ARG A 121 4.20 -18.56 3.13
CA ARG A 121 5.03 -18.53 4.34
C ARG A 121 6.51 -18.63 4.00
N GLU A 122 6.90 -19.55 3.12
CA GLU A 122 8.30 -19.70 2.69
C GLU A 122 8.82 -18.41 2.04
N ARG A 123 8.00 -17.72 1.24
CA ARG A 123 8.35 -16.44 0.61
C ARG A 123 8.40 -15.27 1.57
N LEU A 124 7.44 -15.16 2.49
CA LEU A 124 7.44 -14.14 3.52
C LEU A 124 8.67 -14.26 4.41
N ASN A 125 8.99 -15.48 4.86
CA ASN A 125 10.22 -15.75 5.62
C ASN A 125 11.46 -15.30 4.83
N ALA A 126 11.60 -15.77 3.59
CA ALA A 126 12.74 -15.43 2.74
C ALA A 126 12.89 -13.92 2.52
N LEU A 127 11.78 -13.19 2.35
CA LEU A 127 11.81 -11.74 2.24
C LEU A 127 12.17 -11.07 3.58
N THR A 128 11.57 -11.45 4.69
CA THR A 128 11.87 -10.82 5.99
C THR A 128 13.31 -11.03 6.46
N GLU A 129 13.96 -12.11 6.01
CA GLU A 129 15.38 -12.36 6.27
C GLU A 129 16.31 -11.56 5.34
N ALA A 130 15.82 -11.13 4.17
CA ALA A 130 16.58 -10.32 3.23
C ALA A 130 16.99 -8.98 3.84
N ARG A 131 18.22 -8.52 3.57
CA ARG A 131 18.79 -7.31 4.18
C ARG A 131 17.94 -6.06 3.93
N PHE A 132 17.35 -5.96 2.74
CA PHE A 132 16.49 -4.84 2.35
C PHE A 132 15.19 -4.77 3.18
N PHE A 133 14.67 -5.91 3.63
CA PHE A 133 13.36 -6.03 4.26
C PHE A 133 13.41 -6.26 5.77
N GLN A 134 14.60 -6.29 6.38
CA GLN A 134 14.80 -6.38 7.84
C GLN A 134 13.88 -5.47 8.69
N PRO A 135 13.58 -4.21 8.33
CA PRO A 135 12.67 -3.37 9.11
C PRO A 135 11.18 -3.63 8.82
N VAL A 136 10.86 -4.51 7.87
CA VAL A 136 9.50 -4.76 7.38
C VAL A 136 8.99 -6.08 7.95
N SER A 137 7.93 -6.03 8.76
CA SER A 137 7.28 -7.25 9.25
C SER A 137 6.47 -7.96 8.16
N GLU A 138 6.20 -9.25 8.33
CA GLU A 138 5.31 -10.00 7.43
C GLU A 138 3.95 -9.32 7.25
N ARG A 139 3.39 -8.76 8.34
CA ARG A 139 2.11 -8.03 8.29
C ARG A 139 2.18 -6.80 7.40
N MET A 140 3.31 -6.09 7.43
CA MET A 140 3.54 -4.95 6.55
C MET A 140 3.64 -5.40 5.09
N LEU A 141 4.37 -6.48 4.80
CA LEU A 141 4.43 -7.06 3.44
C LEU A 141 3.04 -7.47 2.94
N ILE A 142 2.26 -8.17 3.76
CA ILE A 142 0.88 -8.55 3.41
C ILE A 142 0.02 -7.29 3.21
N GLY A 143 0.19 -6.26 4.04
CA GLY A 143 -0.49 -4.98 3.87
C GLY A 143 -0.21 -4.32 2.53
N GLU A 144 1.04 -4.33 2.07
CA GLU A 144 1.40 -3.81 0.74
C GLU A 144 0.80 -4.64 -0.39
N LEU A 145 0.75 -5.98 -0.25
CA LEU A 145 0.06 -6.85 -1.21
C LEU A 145 -1.44 -6.51 -1.29
N LYS A 146 -2.10 -6.33 -0.14
CA LYS A 146 -3.52 -5.93 -0.06
C LYS A 146 -3.76 -4.57 -0.71
N GLN A 147 -2.89 -3.59 -0.50
CA GLN A 147 -2.99 -2.29 -1.14
C GLN A 147 -2.88 -2.39 -2.67
N ALA A 148 -1.92 -3.16 -3.19
CA ALA A 148 -1.74 -3.39 -4.62
C ALA A 148 -2.95 -4.11 -5.24
N GLY A 149 -3.50 -5.10 -4.54
CA GLY A 149 -4.71 -5.83 -4.91
C GLY A 149 -5.93 -4.93 -5.09
N ARG A 150 -6.17 -4.02 -4.12
CA ARG A 150 -7.29 -3.06 -4.15
C ARG A 150 -7.19 -2.08 -5.32
N ARG A 151 -5.98 -1.61 -5.65
CA ARG A 151 -5.74 -0.61 -6.72
C ARG A 151 -6.21 -1.05 -8.11
N ARG A 152 -6.16 -2.35 -8.41
CA ARG A 152 -6.57 -2.87 -9.74
C ARG A 152 -8.06 -3.19 -9.84
N ARG A 153 -8.83 -3.14 -8.74
CA ARG A 153 -10.29 -3.17 -8.87
C ARG A 153 -10.76 -1.84 -9.47
N PRO A 154 -11.68 -1.86 -10.45
CA PRO A 154 -12.26 -0.63 -10.96
C PRO A 154 -12.86 0.16 -9.79
N LEU A 155 -12.42 1.41 -9.62
CA LEU A 155 -13.01 2.29 -8.62
C LEU A 155 -14.51 2.43 -8.95
N PRO A 156 -15.43 2.29 -7.98
CA PRO A 156 -16.80 2.71 -8.19
C PRO A 156 -16.76 4.19 -8.57
N MET A 157 -17.12 4.49 -9.81
CA MET A 157 -17.15 5.86 -10.30
C MET A 157 -18.08 6.67 -9.39
N PRO A 158 -17.64 7.81 -8.82
CA PRO A 158 -18.54 8.64 -8.04
C PRO A 158 -19.73 8.98 -8.92
N HIS A 159 -20.94 8.69 -8.42
CA HIS A 159 -22.18 8.98 -9.12
C HIS A 159 -22.15 10.40 -9.67
N ARG A 160 -22.11 10.54 -11.01
CA ARG A 160 -22.32 11.83 -11.65
C ARG A 160 -23.72 12.32 -11.24
N PRO A 161 -23.86 13.50 -10.63
CA PRO A 161 -25.18 14.06 -10.39
C PRO A 161 -25.87 14.22 -11.74
N THR A 162 -27.04 13.60 -11.88
CA THR A 162 -27.91 13.75 -13.05
C THR A 162 -28.21 15.23 -13.25
N PRO A 163 -28.03 15.78 -14.47
CA PRO A 163 -28.36 17.17 -14.71
C PRO A 163 -29.88 17.32 -14.51
N ARG A 164 -30.26 18.18 -13.55
CA ARG A 164 -31.64 18.65 -13.41
C ARG A 164 -32.02 19.31 -14.73
N ARG A 165 -32.89 18.65 -15.49
CA ARG A 165 -33.60 19.29 -16.60
C ARG A 165 -34.43 20.43 -16.01
N ARG A 166 -34.19 21.64 -16.50
CA ARG A 166 -35.07 22.79 -16.29
C ARG A 166 -36.32 22.62 -17.13
#